data_AF-A0A366MDS3-F1
#
_entry.id   AF-A0A366MDS3-F1
#
_cell.length_a   1.000
_cell.length_b   1.000
_cell.length_c   1.000
_cell.angle_alpha   90.00
_cell.angle_beta   90.00
_cell.angle_gamma   90.00
#
_symmetry.space_group_name_H-M   'P 1'
#
loop_
_entity.id
_entity.type
_entity.pdbx_description
1 polymer ?
#
loop_
_entity_poly.entity_id
_entity_poly.type
_entity_poly.pdbx_seq_one_letter_code
_entity_poly.pdbx_strand_id
1 'polypeptide(L)'
;MLILSSLKLPSVGSSSHPTGTGFGAVLFGPAVCSVFRTIVLAFQALLLAYGGITTLGANIISMGVAGPLAACIIFKISHLIRPELSIRSFSVTVFCAAAAADVVTYMMTSLQLALAYPAAEGGVLASFVVYVGIFSITQIPLAVLEGILIVLMMRFVIRIRPDIFVSLGILSKKETRMLLTVSEKKKPQISKKTWIVAGIVVVLLTASLAFLLAGLGFQSGSDDLVAETLIDLGNLPVFDPLNLVSEDMYGWLFALQPGIGAVILVFCLYLLRTRPAPRGSAKKSHTIFDEHILDDVAISSPLRQVSAWLKLLFCLSAIIIGVTWPLPYLPLFIAAVMIFAALVIAKVSPRLYGSLLTIPLVFAGTGAAVILFITGGGETLIEFFRIGTFHFQITTTSLELAVLVLSRTMAGMCSLYFLTLTTPITSLFTVLQKMRMPQAFVDLSMLIYRYIFVFIGEAIAIHNAQIMRGGYGTWKNYLTSFSMLASMLFIRTWEKGEAIFVSMDSRCYDGYMALPEEDGHVTPLAAVSVFLFIALILGLLCAEMLLL
;
A
#
# COMPACT_ATOMS: atom_id res chain seq x y z
N MET A 1 -7.84 0.91 9.71
CA MET A 1 -7.52 1.91 8.66
C MET A 1 -6.15 1.65 8.06
N LEU A 2 -5.05 1.73 8.82
CA LEU A 2 -3.69 1.48 8.33
C LEU A 2 -3.57 0.19 7.50
N ILE A 3 -4.08 -0.94 8.02
CA ILE A 3 -3.99 -2.23 7.34
C ILE A 3 -4.83 -2.28 6.06
N LEU A 4 -6.05 -1.74 6.10
CA LEU A 4 -6.93 -1.64 4.92
C LEU A 4 -6.25 -0.83 3.82
N SER A 5 -5.58 0.28 4.18
CA SER A 5 -4.90 1.14 3.23
C SER A 5 -3.51 0.66 2.83
N SER A 6 -2.96 -0.35 3.51
CA SER A 6 -1.72 -1.03 3.12
C SER A 6 -1.96 -2.26 2.22
N LEU A 7 -3.21 -2.73 2.09
CA LEU A 7 -3.57 -3.82 1.18
C LEU A 7 -3.64 -3.30 -0.26
N LYS A 8 -2.55 -3.48 -1.01
CA LYS A 8 -2.53 -3.21 -2.45
C LYS A 8 -3.25 -4.33 -3.19
N LEU A 9 -4.37 -4.00 -3.82
CA LEU A 9 -4.97 -4.88 -4.82
C LEU A 9 -4.28 -4.59 -6.15
N PRO A 10 -3.89 -5.60 -6.94
CA PRO A 10 -3.40 -5.37 -8.30
C PRO A 10 -4.52 -4.68 -9.09
N SER A 11 -4.34 -3.38 -9.32
CA SER A 11 -5.24 -2.52 -10.08
C SER A 11 -4.45 -1.89 -11.23
N VAL A 12 -5.15 -1.70 -12.34
CA VAL A 12 -4.60 -1.26 -13.63
C VAL A 12 -3.87 0.08 -13.46
N GLY A 13 -2.54 0.07 -13.61
CA GLY A 13 -1.68 1.27 -13.62
C GLY A 13 -1.55 2.08 -12.33
N SER A 14 -2.35 1.83 -11.29
CA SER A 14 -2.30 2.57 -10.01
C SER A 14 -2.46 1.66 -8.79
N SER A 15 -1.76 2.01 -7.70
CA SER A 15 -1.92 1.38 -6.40
C SER A 15 -3.25 1.79 -5.73
N SER A 16 -4.39 1.29 -6.22
CA SER A 16 -5.67 1.52 -5.55
C SER A 16 -5.78 0.66 -4.29
N HIS A 17 -6.19 1.26 -3.16
CA HIS A 17 -6.25 0.59 -1.87
C HIS A 17 -7.52 0.99 -1.11
N PRO A 18 -8.16 0.05 -0.39
CA PRO A 18 -9.31 0.37 0.45
C PRO A 18 -8.93 1.39 1.52
N THR A 19 -9.75 2.43 1.71
CA THR A 19 -9.36 3.56 2.57
C THR A 19 -9.78 3.34 4.03
N GLY A 20 -10.83 2.56 4.27
CA GLY A 20 -11.50 2.38 5.55
C GLY A 20 -12.17 3.66 6.06
N THR A 21 -12.26 4.70 5.23
CA THR A 21 -12.68 6.05 5.60
C THR A 21 -14.18 6.07 5.91
N GLY A 22 -14.99 5.42 5.08
CA GLY A 22 -16.42 5.26 5.31
C GLY A 22 -16.74 4.58 6.64
N PHE A 23 -15.99 3.53 6.99
CA PHE A 23 -16.19 2.79 8.25
C PHE A 23 -15.90 3.66 9.47
N GLY A 24 -14.76 4.35 9.51
CA GLY A 24 -14.42 5.20 10.64
C GLY A 24 -15.26 6.47 10.74
N ALA A 25 -15.65 7.07 9.62
CA ALA A 25 -16.51 8.25 9.62
C ALA A 25 -17.92 7.94 10.13
N VAL A 26 -18.46 6.76 9.83
CA VAL A 26 -19.75 6.31 10.36
C VAL A 26 -19.67 6.00 11.86
N LEU A 27 -18.55 5.45 12.35
CA LEU A 27 -18.41 5.11 13.77
C LEU A 27 -18.05 6.29 14.67
N PHE A 28 -17.09 7.10 14.25
CA PHE A 28 -16.44 8.11 15.10
C PHE A 28 -16.74 9.54 14.65
N GLY A 29 -17.44 9.71 13.53
CA GLY A 29 -17.66 11.01 12.91
C GLY A 29 -16.45 11.55 12.16
N PRO A 30 -16.61 12.69 11.46
CA PRO A 30 -15.61 13.20 10.52
C PRO A 30 -14.36 13.73 11.23
N ALA A 31 -14.50 14.37 12.41
CA ALA A 31 -13.38 14.98 13.12
C ALA A 31 -12.38 13.91 13.62
N VAL A 32 -12.86 12.91 14.35
CA VAL A 32 -12.02 11.82 14.87
C VAL A 32 -11.44 10.99 13.73
N CYS A 33 -12.25 10.71 12.70
CA CYS A 33 -11.78 10.01 11.50
C CYS A 33 -10.66 10.79 10.78
N SER A 34 -10.73 12.12 10.75
CA SER A 34 -9.71 12.97 10.13
C SER A 34 -8.37 12.89 10.86
N VAL A 35 -8.40 12.90 12.20
CA VAL A 35 -7.18 12.71 13.02
C VAL A 35 -6.58 11.33 12.78
N PHE A 36 -7.39 10.27 12.85
CA PHE A 36 -6.90 8.91 12.59
C PHE A 36 -6.35 8.76 11.17
N ARG A 37 -7.00 9.36 10.17
CA ARG A 37 -6.53 9.28 8.79
C ARG A 37 -5.25 10.07 8.59
N THR A 38 -5.10 11.23 9.22
CA THR A 38 -3.86 12.02 9.19
C THR A 38 -2.70 11.23 9.76
N ILE A 39 -2.90 10.57 10.89
CA ILE A 39 -1.92 9.66 11.48
C ILE A 39 -1.59 8.54 10.48
N VAL A 40 -2.59 7.83 9.95
CA VAL A 40 -2.37 6.74 8.99
C VAL A 40 -1.60 7.22 7.75
N LEU A 41 -1.95 8.37 7.17
CA LEU A 41 -1.27 8.94 6.01
C LEU A 41 0.16 9.36 6.33
N ALA A 42 0.42 9.92 7.51
CA ALA A 42 1.78 10.22 7.95
C ALA A 42 2.63 8.95 8.08
N PHE A 43 2.07 7.88 8.65
CA PHE A 43 2.72 6.57 8.72
C PHE A 43 2.96 5.96 7.32
N GLN A 44 2.01 6.12 6.40
CA GLN A 44 2.18 5.67 5.01
C GLN A 44 3.29 6.44 4.29
N ALA A 45 3.32 7.77 4.44
CA ALA A 45 4.34 8.63 3.83
C ALA A 45 5.74 8.37 4.40
N LEU A 46 5.85 8.18 5.73
CA LEU A 46 7.13 8.04 6.42
C LEU A 46 7.68 6.61 6.41
N LEU A 47 6.85 5.59 6.66
CA LEU A 47 7.32 4.21 6.84
C LEU A 47 7.12 3.32 5.61
N LEU A 48 6.10 3.59 4.80
CA LEU A 48 5.78 2.79 3.62
C LEU A 48 6.19 3.47 2.31
N ALA A 49 6.84 4.64 2.39
CA ALA A 49 7.20 5.51 1.27
C ALA A 49 6.03 5.70 0.30
N TYR A 50 4.81 5.79 0.84
CA TYR A 50 3.58 5.74 0.07
C TYR A 50 2.85 7.09 0.16
N GLY A 51 2.46 7.62 -0.99
CA GLY A 51 1.73 8.88 -1.07
C GLY A 51 2.55 10.12 -0.73
N GLY A 52 3.87 10.01 -0.50
CA GLY A 52 4.83 11.12 -0.40
C GLY A 52 4.65 12.08 0.78
N ILE A 53 5.76 12.59 1.34
CA ILE A 53 5.71 13.64 2.38
C ILE A 53 5.24 14.97 1.79
N THR A 54 5.67 15.28 0.56
CA THR A 54 5.33 16.51 -0.16
C THR A 54 3.84 16.62 -0.51
N THR A 55 3.20 15.48 -0.74
CA THR A 55 1.78 15.33 -1.08
C THR A 55 0.89 15.01 0.14
N LEU A 56 1.48 14.91 1.34
CA LEU A 56 0.76 14.58 2.59
C LEU A 56 -0.39 15.56 2.87
N GLY A 57 -0.17 16.86 2.67
CA GLY A 57 -1.21 17.88 2.87
C GLY A 57 -2.41 17.68 1.95
N ALA A 58 -2.17 17.46 0.65
CA ALA A 58 -3.22 17.18 -0.32
C ALA A 58 -4.00 15.90 0.03
N ASN A 59 -3.28 14.84 0.42
CA ASN A 59 -3.86 13.55 0.84
C ASN A 59 -4.71 13.66 2.11
N ILE A 60 -4.29 14.49 3.08
CA ILE A 60 -5.08 14.75 4.30
C ILE A 60 -6.39 15.45 3.93
N ILE A 61 -6.35 16.44 3.03
CA ILE A 61 -7.57 17.14 2.61
C ILE A 61 -8.52 16.21 1.85
N SER A 62 -8.02 15.40 0.91
CA SER A 62 -8.88 14.49 0.14
C SER A 62 -9.37 13.31 0.99
N MET A 63 -8.47 12.49 1.52
CA MET A 63 -8.81 11.24 2.21
C MET A 63 -9.15 11.44 3.69
N GLY A 64 -8.54 12.43 4.34
CA GLY A 64 -8.72 12.71 5.76
C GLY A 64 -9.85 13.69 6.08
N VAL A 65 -10.28 14.52 5.12
CA VAL A 65 -11.32 15.53 5.38
C VAL A 65 -12.52 15.35 4.45
N ALA A 66 -12.32 15.41 3.13
CA ALA A 66 -13.43 15.37 2.18
C ALA A 66 -14.22 14.05 2.24
N GLY A 67 -13.52 12.91 2.23
CA GLY A 67 -14.13 11.58 2.36
C GLY A 67 -14.96 11.40 3.66
N PRO A 68 -14.39 11.64 4.86
CA PRO A 68 -15.14 11.54 6.11
C PRO A 68 -16.33 12.48 6.22
N LEU A 69 -16.20 13.71 5.69
CA LEU A 69 -17.31 14.66 5.66
C LEU A 69 -18.46 14.14 4.78
N ALA A 70 -18.15 13.65 3.57
CA ALA A 70 -19.16 13.07 2.67
C ALA A 70 -19.90 11.90 3.32
N ALA A 71 -19.17 10.98 3.95
CA ALA A 71 -19.77 9.86 4.67
C ALA A 71 -20.74 10.34 5.77
N CYS A 72 -20.31 11.32 6.58
CA CYS A 72 -21.12 11.88 7.66
C CYS A 72 -22.37 12.60 7.14
N ILE A 73 -22.25 13.36 6.05
CA ILE A 73 -23.38 14.07 5.42
C ILE A 73 -24.41 13.05 4.94
N ILE A 74 -24.00 12.01 4.20
CA ILE A 74 -24.91 10.94 3.73
C ILE A 74 -25.56 10.21 4.90
N PHE A 75 -24.80 9.96 5.97
CA PHE A 75 -25.31 9.31 7.17
C PHE A 75 -26.36 10.18 7.89
N LYS A 76 -26.12 11.49 8.05
CA LYS A 76 -27.06 12.44 8.66
C LYS A 76 -28.31 12.65 7.81
N ILE A 77 -28.16 12.83 6.49
CA ILE A 77 -29.29 12.95 5.56
C ILE A 77 -30.17 11.70 5.65
N SER A 78 -29.57 10.52 5.75
CA SER A 78 -30.33 9.27 5.90
C SER A 78 -31.16 9.24 7.19
N HIS A 79 -30.62 9.75 8.31
CA HIS A 79 -31.35 9.84 9.59
C HIS A 79 -32.46 10.91 9.57
N LEU A 80 -32.26 12.00 8.82
CA LEU A 80 -33.30 13.01 8.61
C LEU A 80 -34.48 12.46 7.80
N ILE A 81 -34.20 11.68 6.75
CA ILE A 81 -35.24 11.09 5.91
C ILE A 81 -35.93 9.91 6.62
N ARG A 82 -35.20 9.14 7.44
CA ARG A 82 -35.72 7.98 8.16
C ARG A 82 -35.20 7.95 9.60
N PRO A 83 -35.96 8.50 10.57
CA PRO A 83 -35.54 8.55 11.97
C PRO A 83 -35.55 7.19 12.69
N GLU A 84 -36.19 6.15 12.15
CA GLU A 84 -36.07 4.77 12.65
C GLU A 84 -35.42 3.88 11.57
N LEU A 85 -34.14 3.51 11.74
CA LEU A 85 -33.43 2.70 10.75
C LEU A 85 -33.71 1.20 10.95
N SER A 86 -34.53 0.64 10.05
CA SER A 86 -34.59 -0.82 9.85
C SER A 86 -33.23 -1.36 9.36
N ILE A 87 -32.91 -2.64 9.61
CA ILE A 87 -31.63 -3.29 9.22
C ILE A 87 -31.29 -3.11 7.74
N ARG A 88 -32.31 -3.09 6.88
CA ARG A 88 -32.14 -2.87 5.44
C ARG A 88 -31.78 -1.42 5.14
N SER A 89 -32.41 -0.47 5.81
CA SER A 89 -32.12 0.96 5.67
C SER A 89 -30.74 1.29 6.25
N PHE A 90 -30.37 0.74 7.39
CA PHE A 90 -29.02 0.86 7.94
C PHE A 90 -27.94 0.33 6.98
N SER A 91 -28.16 -0.84 6.39
CA SER A 91 -27.23 -1.40 5.41
C SER A 91 -27.07 -0.51 4.17
N VAL A 92 -28.16 0.06 3.67
CA VAL A 92 -28.11 0.98 2.51
C VAL A 92 -27.41 2.28 2.88
N THR A 93 -27.73 2.86 4.04
CA THR A 93 -27.09 4.09 4.54
C THR A 93 -25.59 3.91 4.70
N VAL A 94 -25.14 2.81 5.31
CA VAL A 94 -23.72 2.50 5.47
C VAL A 94 -23.03 2.28 4.12
N PHE A 95 -23.68 1.56 3.19
CA PHE A 95 -23.16 1.37 1.83
C PHE A 95 -22.96 2.71 1.11
N CYS A 96 -24.01 3.54 1.09
CA CYS A 96 -23.98 4.85 0.43
C CYS A 96 -22.97 5.78 1.08
N ALA A 97 -22.88 5.79 2.41
CA ALA A 97 -21.90 6.61 3.14
C ALA A 97 -20.47 6.20 2.81
N ALA A 98 -20.18 4.89 2.78
CA ALA A 98 -18.87 4.37 2.41
C ALA A 98 -18.51 4.67 0.95
N ALA A 99 -19.39 4.32 0.01
CA ALA A 99 -19.14 4.57 -1.41
C ALA A 99 -19.00 6.07 -1.71
N ALA A 100 -19.79 6.94 -1.06
CA ALA A 100 -19.66 8.39 -1.21
C ALA A 100 -18.34 8.91 -0.63
N ALA A 101 -17.84 8.32 0.46
CA ALA A 101 -16.54 8.69 1.03
C ALA A 101 -15.42 8.49 0.00
N ASP A 102 -15.41 7.33 -0.67
CA ASP A 102 -14.40 7.00 -1.67
C ASP A 102 -14.55 7.91 -2.90
N VAL A 103 -15.75 8.02 -3.46
CA VAL A 103 -16.00 8.87 -4.64
C VAL A 103 -15.60 10.33 -4.37
N VAL A 104 -16.00 10.91 -3.24
CA VAL A 104 -15.66 12.31 -2.91
C VAL A 104 -14.17 12.48 -2.65
N THR A 105 -13.50 11.48 -2.06
CA THR A 105 -12.04 11.49 -1.91
C THR A 105 -11.37 11.67 -3.26
N TYR A 106 -11.76 10.89 -4.27
CA TYR A 106 -11.17 10.97 -5.60
C TYR A 106 -11.59 12.21 -6.38
N MET A 107 -12.83 12.69 -6.23
CA MET A 107 -13.22 13.98 -6.79
C MET A 107 -12.37 15.12 -6.23
N MET A 108 -12.07 15.09 -4.93
CA MET A 108 -11.19 16.09 -4.31
C MET A 108 -9.76 15.98 -4.85
N THR A 109 -9.23 14.77 -5.01
CA THR A 109 -7.90 14.55 -5.61
C THR A 109 -7.85 15.04 -7.07
N SER A 110 -8.87 14.74 -7.88
CA SER A 110 -8.96 15.24 -9.26
C SER A 110 -9.03 16.77 -9.31
N LEU A 111 -9.73 17.39 -8.36
CA LEU A 111 -9.77 18.85 -8.24
C LEU A 111 -8.41 19.44 -7.86
N GLN A 112 -7.71 18.83 -6.91
CA GLN A 112 -6.36 19.25 -6.51
C GLN A 112 -5.38 19.17 -7.69
N LEU A 113 -5.43 18.08 -8.48
CA LEU A 113 -4.61 17.93 -9.68
C LEU A 113 -5.01 18.92 -10.77
N ALA A 114 -6.30 19.15 -11.00
CA ALA A 114 -6.78 20.12 -11.99
C ALA A 114 -6.39 21.57 -11.66
N LEU A 115 -6.34 21.91 -10.37
CA LEU A 115 -5.87 23.21 -9.89
C LEU A 115 -4.35 23.35 -9.98
N ALA A 116 -3.61 22.27 -9.71
CA ALA A 116 -2.15 22.26 -9.84
C ALA A 116 -1.70 22.31 -11.30
N TYR A 117 -2.49 21.70 -12.19
CA TYR A 117 -2.15 21.51 -13.60
C TYR A 117 -3.38 21.79 -14.50
N PRO A 118 -3.66 23.07 -14.80
CA PRO A 118 -4.81 23.50 -15.60
C PRO A 118 -4.55 23.47 -17.11
N ALA A 119 -5.53 23.01 -17.89
CA ALA A 119 -5.32 22.75 -19.31
C ALA A 119 -5.12 24.01 -20.14
N ALA A 120 -4.20 23.94 -21.11
CA ALA A 120 -3.93 25.03 -22.05
C ALA A 120 -5.21 25.46 -22.78
N GLU A 121 -6.02 24.48 -23.20
CA GLU A 121 -7.39 24.69 -23.67
C GLU A 121 -8.40 24.19 -22.63
N GLY A 122 -9.38 25.03 -22.27
CA GLY A 122 -10.45 24.67 -21.33
C GLY A 122 -10.08 24.74 -19.84
N GLY A 123 -8.84 25.05 -19.48
CA GLY A 123 -8.41 25.39 -18.12
C GLY A 123 -8.64 24.30 -17.08
N VAL A 124 -8.90 24.71 -15.83
CA VAL A 124 -9.12 23.80 -14.69
C VAL A 124 -10.30 22.85 -14.94
N LEU A 125 -11.36 23.32 -15.62
CA LEU A 125 -12.56 22.51 -15.84
C LEU A 125 -12.27 21.33 -16.78
N ALA A 126 -11.50 21.57 -17.85
CA ALA A 126 -11.06 20.51 -18.74
C ALA A 126 -10.20 19.49 -18.00
N SER A 127 -9.14 19.93 -17.30
CA SER A 127 -8.30 19.04 -16.48
C SER A 127 -9.10 18.23 -15.46
N PHE A 128 -10.09 18.86 -14.81
CA PHE A 128 -10.91 18.19 -13.81
C PHE A 128 -11.76 17.07 -14.41
N VAL A 129 -12.42 17.30 -15.55
CA VAL A 129 -13.22 16.28 -16.24
C VAL A 129 -12.34 15.10 -16.64
N VAL A 130 -11.13 15.40 -17.12
CA VAL A 130 -10.13 14.39 -17.47
C VAL A 130 -9.74 13.57 -16.24
N TYR A 131 -9.21 14.20 -15.18
CA TYR A 131 -8.77 13.48 -13.98
C TYR A 131 -9.90 12.69 -13.28
N VAL A 132 -11.13 13.20 -13.26
CA VAL A 132 -12.28 12.46 -12.71
C VAL A 132 -12.62 11.25 -13.57
N GLY A 133 -12.65 11.42 -14.90
CA GLY A 133 -12.93 10.33 -15.83
C GLY A 133 -11.92 9.19 -15.67
N ILE A 134 -10.65 9.57 -15.58
CA ILE A 134 -9.53 8.65 -15.40
C ILE A 134 -9.64 7.84 -14.11
N PHE A 135 -9.80 8.50 -12.95
CA PHE A 135 -9.91 7.80 -11.68
C PHE A 135 -11.21 7.00 -11.57
N SER A 136 -12.30 7.41 -12.24
CA SER A 136 -13.59 6.71 -12.12
C SER A 136 -13.54 5.22 -12.48
N ILE A 137 -12.68 4.82 -13.43
CA ILE A 137 -12.54 3.45 -13.92
C ILE A 137 -12.14 2.48 -12.81
N THR A 138 -11.20 2.89 -11.95
CA THR A 138 -10.71 2.06 -10.84
C THR A 138 -11.48 2.31 -9.55
N GLN A 139 -11.88 3.56 -9.31
CA GLN A 139 -12.41 3.97 -8.02
C GLN A 139 -13.89 3.67 -7.83
N ILE A 140 -14.72 3.66 -8.88
CA ILE A 140 -16.13 3.26 -8.77
C ILE A 140 -16.25 1.78 -8.37
N PRO A 141 -15.56 0.81 -9.03
CA PRO A 141 -15.56 -0.58 -8.58
C PRO A 141 -15.07 -0.75 -7.15
N LEU A 142 -14.01 -0.04 -6.75
CA LEU A 142 -13.45 -0.11 -5.41
C LEU A 142 -14.44 0.41 -4.36
N ALA A 143 -15.07 1.55 -4.60
CA ALA A 143 -16.08 2.14 -3.72
C ALA A 143 -17.27 1.20 -3.47
N VAL A 144 -17.70 0.47 -4.51
CA VAL A 144 -18.76 -0.55 -4.38
C VAL A 144 -18.29 -1.73 -3.53
N LEU A 145 -17.09 -2.25 -3.78
CA LEU A 145 -16.53 -3.38 -3.04
C LEU A 145 -16.31 -3.03 -1.56
N GLU A 146 -15.74 -1.86 -1.29
CA GLU A 146 -15.52 -1.34 0.05
C GLU A 146 -16.84 -1.07 0.77
N GLY A 147 -17.83 -0.48 0.09
CA GLY A 147 -19.18 -0.32 0.63
C GLY A 147 -19.83 -1.65 1.04
N ILE A 148 -19.72 -2.69 0.21
CA ILE A 148 -20.25 -4.03 0.54
C ILE A 148 -19.53 -4.60 1.76
N LEU A 149 -18.19 -4.52 1.79
CA LEU A 149 -17.38 -5.03 2.90
C LEU A 149 -17.76 -4.35 4.22
N ILE A 150 -17.87 -3.02 4.22
CA ILE A 150 -18.21 -2.22 5.40
C ILE A 150 -19.60 -2.57 5.91
N VAL A 151 -20.60 -2.76 5.02
CA VAL A 151 -21.94 -3.21 5.45
C VAL A 151 -21.87 -4.58 6.12
N LEU A 152 -21.15 -5.53 5.54
CA LEU A 152 -21.02 -6.86 6.11
C LEU A 152 -20.33 -6.80 7.48
N MET A 153 -19.29 -5.98 7.60
CA MET A 153 -18.59 -5.77 8.87
C MET A 153 -19.50 -5.15 9.92
N MET A 154 -20.13 -4.01 9.63
CA MET A 154 -21.02 -3.31 10.56
C MET A 154 -22.15 -4.21 11.06
N ARG A 155 -22.76 -5.00 10.16
CA ARG A 155 -23.82 -5.95 10.54
C ARG A 155 -23.32 -7.04 11.48
N PHE A 156 -22.09 -7.48 11.32
CA PHE A 156 -21.50 -8.49 12.19
C PHE A 156 -21.13 -7.89 13.56
N VAL A 157 -20.54 -6.68 13.58
CA VAL A 157 -20.21 -6.01 14.84
C VAL A 157 -21.47 -5.71 15.66
N ILE A 158 -22.55 -5.22 15.05
CA ILE A 158 -23.84 -5.00 15.75
C ILE A 158 -24.36 -6.28 16.40
N ARG A 159 -24.15 -7.45 15.78
CA ARG A 159 -24.61 -8.73 16.32
C ARG A 159 -23.81 -9.22 17.51
N ILE A 160 -22.51 -8.93 17.57
CA ILE A 160 -21.62 -9.43 18.64
C ILE A 160 -21.45 -8.41 19.75
N ARG A 161 -21.20 -7.14 19.39
CA ARG A 161 -20.96 -6.02 20.31
C ARG A 161 -21.92 -4.86 20.01
N PRO A 162 -23.24 -5.04 20.23
CA PRO A 162 -24.23 -3.97 20.04
C PRO A 162 -23.98 -2.74 20.95
N ASP A 163 -23.32 -2.95 22.09
CA ASP A 163 -22.93 -1.95 23.07
C ASP A 163 -22.05 -0.85 22.48
N ILE A 164 -21.14 -1.19 21.55
CA ILE A 164 -20.27 -0.21 20.88
C ILE A 164 -21.09 0.87 20.18
N PHE A 165 -22.11 0.48 19.41
CA PHE A 165 -22.94 1.44 18.65
C PHE A 165 -23.82 2.31 19.55
N VAL A 166 -24.26 1.77 20.68
CA VAL A 166 -25.04 2.52 21.66
C VAL A 166 -24.16 3.49 22.42
N SER A 167 -22.94 3.07 22.81
CA SER A 167 -21.99 3.93 23.52
C SER A 167 -21.48 5.10 22.67
N LEU A 168 -21.33 4.88 21.36
CA LEU A 168 -20.95 5.90 20.38
C LEU A 168 -22.13 6.80 19.96
N GLY A 169 -23.35 6.54 20.45
CA GLY A 169 -24.54 7.32 20.10
C GLY A 169 -25.01 7.16 18.65
N ILE A 170 -24.55 6.11 17.94
CA ILE A 170 -24.88 5.84 16.54
C ILE A 170 -26.29 5.23 16.44
N LEU A 171 -26.64 4.35 17.40
CA LEU A 171 -27.93 3.66 17.45
C LEU A 171 -28.53 3.78 18.85
N SER A 172 -29.83 4.02 18.92
CA SER A 172 -30.60 3.96 20.17
C SER A 172 -30.73 2.53 20.70
N LYS A 173 -30.86 2.36 22.01
CA LYS A 173 -31.14 1.06 22.65
C LYS A 173 -32.38 0.37 22.05
N LYS A 174 -33.38 1.15 21.60
CA LYS A 174 -34.59 0.64 20.93
C LYS A 174 -34.27 0.09 19.54
N GLU A 175 -33.49 0.83 18.77
CA GLU A 175 -33.08 0.45 17.40
C GLU A 175 -32.20 -0.78 17.42
N THR A 176 -31.19 -0.82 18.30
CA THR A 176 -30.31 -1.98 18.44
C THR A 176 -31.09 -3.25 18.80
N ARG A 177 -32.08 -3.14 19.70
CA ARG A 177 -32.96 -4.26 20.06
C ARG A 177 -33.86 -4.69 18.87
N MET A 178 -34.34 -3.74 18.06
CA MET A 178 -35.09 -4.02 16.83
C MET A 178 -34.20 -4.73 15.77
N LEU A 179 -32.95 -4.31 15.62
CA LEU A 179 -32.00 -4.90 14.68
C LEU A 179 -31.61 -6.33 15.04
N LEU A 180 -31.50 -6.64 16.34
CA LEU A 180 -31.23 -7.98 16.84
C LEU A 180 -32.45 -8.92 16.68
N THR A 181 -33.66 -8.42 16.95
CA THR A 181 -34.91 -9.22 16.85
C THR A 181 -35.33 -9.52 15.41
N VAL A 182 -35.10 -8.62 14.45
CA VAL A 182 -35.37 -8.87 13.01
C VAL A 182 -34.41 -9.93 12.44
N SER A 183 -33.24 -10.14 13.03
CA SER A 183 -32.27 -11.13 12.56
C SER A 183 -32.72 -12.58 12.72
N GLU A 184 -33.73 -12.87 13.55
CA GLU A 184 -34.33 -14.21 13.68
C GLU A 184 -35.40 -14.50 12.61
N LYS A 185 -35.99 -13.48 11.98
CA LYS A 185 -36.96 -13.68 10.89
C LYS A 185 -36.25 -13.82 9.54
N LYS A 186 -36.28 -15.06 9.03
CA LYS A 186 -36.03 -15.55 7.66
C LYS A 186 -35.24 -14.58 6.77
N LYS A 187 -33.97 -14.92 6.47
CA LYS A 187 -33.10 -14.26 5.47
C LYS A 187 -33.95 -13.81 4.27
N PRO A 188 -33.99 -12.51 3.90
CA PRO A 188 -34.56 -12.14 2.61
C PRO A 188 -33.74 -12.86 1.56
N GLN A 189 -34.37 -13.77 0.83
CA GLN A 189 -33.74 -14.57 -0.20
C GLN A 189 -33.54 -13.64 -1.40
N ILE A 190 -32.52 -12.78 -1.32
CA ILE A 190 -32.09 -11.98 -2.46
C ILE A 190 -31.68 -12.99 -3.53
N SER A 191 -32.49 -13.06 -4.59
CA SER A 191 -32.33 -13.99 -5.69
C SER A 191 -30.92 -13.85 -6.26
N LYS A 192 -30.29 -14.96 -6.68
CA LYS A 192 -29.04 -14.92 -7.47
C LYS A 192 -29.17 -13.92 -8.63
N LYS A 193 -30.37 -13.80 -9.22
CA LYS A 193 -30.67 -12.83 -10.29
C LYS A 193 -30.47 -11.39 -9.84
N THR A 194 -30.82 -11.02 -8.61
CA THR A 194 -30.65 -9.63 -8.12
C THR A 194 -29.18 -9.27 -7.91
N TRP A 195 -28.35 -10.21 -7.45
CA TRP A 195 -26.90 -10.01 -7.35
C TRP A 195 -26.23 -9.96 -8.72
N ILE A 196 -26.67 -10.82 -9.64
CA ILE A 196 -26.21 -10.83 -11.03
C ILE A 196 -26.62 -9.52 -11.71
N VAL A 197 -27.86 -9.06 -11.55
CA VAL A 197 -28.35 -7.80 -12.11
C VAL A 197 -27.64 -6.60 -11.49
N ALA A 198 -27.42 -6.56 -10.18
CA ALA A 198 -26.65 -5.48 -9.54
C ALA A 198 -25.19 -5.45 -10.05
N GLY A 199 -24.55 -6.61 -10.17
CA GLY A 199 -23.21 -6.74 -10.74
C GLY A 199 -23.16 -6.32 -12.21
N ILE A 200 -24.15 -6.74 -13.02
CA ILE A 200 -24.28 -6.34 -14.42
C ILE A 200 -24.54 -4.85 -14.54
N VAL A 201 -25.40 -4.25 -13.71
CA VAL A 201 -25.68 -2.81 -13.72
C VAL A 201 -24.44 -2.02 -13.35
N VAL A 202 -23.67 -2.45 -12.35
CA VAL A 202 -22.39 -1.80 -12.00
C VAL A 202 -21.40 -1.95 -13.16
N VAL A 203 -21.22 -3.15 -13.72
CA VAL A 203 -20.31 -3.40 -14.85
C VAL A 203 -20.73 -2.60 -16.10
N LEU A 204 -22.02 -2.49 -16.38
CA LEU A 204 -22.55 -1.72 -17.51
C LEU A 204 -22.43 -0.22 -17.27
N LEU A 205 -22.64 0.28 -16.04
CA LEU A 205 -22.41 1.69 -15.72
C LEU A 205 -20.92 2.04 -15.83
N THR A 206 -20.02 1.18 -15.34
CA THR A 206 -18.57 1.38 -15.46
C THR A 206 -18.10 1.23 -16.91
N ALA A 207 -18.64 0.27 -17.66
CA ALA A 207 -18.30 0.07 -19.07
C ALA A 207 -18.88 1.17 -19.97
N SER A 208 -20.09 1.66 -19.69
CA SER A 208 -20.71 2.77 -20.41
C SER A 208 -19.98 4.08 -20.14
N LEU A 209 -19.51 4.30 -18.90
CA LEU A 209 -18.69 5.47 -18.56
C LEU A 209 -17.30 5.37 -19.21
N ALA A 210 -16.67 4.19 -19.16
CA ALA A 210 -15.40 3.94 -19.83
C ALA A 210 -15.49 4.06 -21.36
N PHE A 211 -16.58 3.60 -21.98
CA PHE A 211 -16.82 3.73 -23.42
C PHE A 211 -17.10 5.18 -23.84
N LEU A 212 -17.82 5.94 -23.01
CA LEU A 212 -18.05 7.38 -23.22
C LEU A 212 -16.74 8.18 -23.11
N LEU A 213 -15.84 7.79 -22.20
CA LEU A 213 -14.50 8.37 -22.06
C LEU A 213 -13.55 7.95 -23.19
N ALA A 214 -13.61 6.70 -23.65
CA ALA A 214 -12.87 6.24 -24.82
C ALA A 214 -13.31 6.98 -26.09
N GLY A 215 -14.60 7.32 -26.21
CA GLY A 215 -15.13 8.17 -27.28
C GLY A 215 -14.65 9.63 -27.23
N LEU A 216 -14.07 10.06 -26.10
CA LEU A 216 -13.43 11.38 -25.93
C LEU A 216 -11.90 11.33 -26.13
N GLY A 217 -11.33 10.18 -26.55
CA GLY A 217 -9.91 10.04 -26.91
C GLY A 217 -8.97 9.50 -25.82
N PHE A 218 -9.47 9.12 -24.65
CA PHE A 218 -8.62 8.66 -23.53
C PHE A 218 -8.29 7.15 -23.63
N GLN A 219 -7.01 6.78 -23.74
CA GLN A 219 -6.55 5.39 -23.93
C GLN A 219 -5.53 4.84 -22.89
N SER A 220 -4.97 5.65 -21.99
CA SER A 220 -3.93 5.23 -21.03
C SER A 220 -4.44 5.05 -19.58
N GLY A 221 -3.62 4.40 -18.74
CA GLY A 221 -3.94 4.06 -17.35
C GLY A 221 -3.96 5.26 -16.41
N SER A 222 -4.53 5.15 -15.21
CA SER A 222 -4.83 6.36 -14.45
C SER A 222 -3.64 7.21 -14.04
N ASP A 223 -2.51 6.59 -13.73
CA ASP A 223 -1.32 7.31 -13.28
C ASP A 223 -0.47 7.76 -14.48
N ASP A 224 -0.46 6.97 -15.57
CA ASP A 224 0.24 7.28 -16.82
C ASP A 224 -0.49 8.35 -17.63
N LEU A 225 -1.83 8.32 -17.67
CA LEU A 225 -2.67 9.34 -18.32
C LEU A 225 -2.69 10.64 -17.53
N VAL A 226 -2.53 10.57 -16.19
CA VAL A 226 -2.23 11.77 -15.39
C VAL A 226 -0.87 12.33 -15.80
N ALA A 227 0.18 11.51 -15.91
CA ALA A 227 1.50 11.98 -16.34
C ALA A 227 1.52 12.54 -17.77
N GLU A 228 0.84 11.89 -18.71
CA GLU A 228 0.69 12.30 -20.11
C GLU A 228 -0.09 13.62 -20.22
N THR A 229 -1.19 13.74 -19.48
CA THR A 229 -1.93 15.02 -19.41
C THR A 229 -1.09 16.13 -18.77
N LEU A 230 -0.26 15.86 -17.75
CA LEU A 230 0.67 16.87 -17.22
C LEU A 230 1.65 17.41 -18.28
N ILE A 231 2.11 16.55 -19.17
CA ILE A 231 3.03 16.87 -20.27
C ILE A 231 2.29 17.66 -21.38
N ASP A 232 1.12 17.20 -21.80
CA ASP A 232 0.27 17.87 -22.81
C ASP A 232 -0.20 19.26 -22.37
N LEU A 233 -0.29 19.46 -21.06
CA LEU A 233 -0.63 20.74 -20.45
C LEU A 233 0.53 21.76 -20.43
N GLY A 234 1.69 21.43 -20.97
CA GLY A 234 2.85 22.32 -21.03
C GLY A 234 3.61 22.46 -19.71
N ASN A 235 3.34 21.61 -18.72
CA ASN A 235 4.17 21.52 -17.53
C ASN A 235 5.33 20.57 -17.80
N LEU A 236 6.48 21.14 -18.16
CA LEU A 236 7.73 20.40 -18.26
C LEU A 236 8.05 19.81 -16.88
N PRO A 237 8.19 18.49 -16.75
CA PRO A 237 8.67 17.92 -15.51
C PRO A 237 10.10 18.42 -15.26
N VAL A 238 10.53 18.48 -13.99
CA VAL A 238 11.91 18.88 -13.62
C VAL A 238 12.96 18.05 -14.36
N PHE A 239 12.57 16.87 -14.83
CA PHE A 239 13.28 16.02 -15.77
C PHE A 239 12.40 15.82 -17.00
N ASP A 240 12.93 15.99 -18.21
CA ASP A 240 12.16 15.68 -19.42
C ASP A 240 11.62 14.24 -19.35
N PRO A 241 10.35 14.00 -19.74
CA PRO A 241 9.87 12.65 -19.95
C PRO A 241 10.78 12.06 -21.02
N LEU A 242 11.44 10.96 -20.69
CA LEU A 242 12.16 10.23 -21.72
C LEU A 242 11.09 9.83 -22.76
N ASN A 243 11.14 10.46 -23.93
CA ASN A 243 10.16 10.37 -25.01
C ASN A 243 10.33 9.05 -25.78
N LEU A 244 10.27 7.95 -25.02
CA LEU A 244 10.77 6.64 -25.41
C LEU A 244 9.73 5.85 -26.18
N VAL A 245 8.45 6.27 -26.14
CA VAL A 245 7.30 5.48 -26.60
C VAL A 245 6.34 6.39 -27.37
N SER A 246 5.88 5.96 -28.55
CA SER A 246 4.85 6.68 -29.32
C SER A 246 3.49 6.65 -28.61
N GLU A 247 2.68 7.71 -28.73
CA GLU A 247 1.34 7.84 -28.11
C GLU A 247 0.46 6.58 -28.30
N ASP A 248 0.52 5.96 -29.49
CA ASP A 248 -0.21 4.74 -29.85
C ASP A 248 0.14 3.49 -29.01
N MET A 249 1.29 3.49 -28.34
CA MET A 249 1.84 2.34 -27.60
C MET A 249 1.47 2.32 -26.12
N TYR A 250 1.08 3.46 -25.53
CA TYR A 250 0.72 3.55 -24.11
C TYR A 250 -0.51 2.70 -23.76
N GLY A 251 -1.53 2.67 -24.63
CA GLY A 251 -2.73 1.85 -24.43
C GLY A 251 -2.47 0.33 -24.41
N TRP A 252 -1.45 -0.14 -25.15
CA TRP A 252 -1.09 -1.56 -25.21
C TRP A 252 -0.15 -2.00 -24.09
N LEU A 253 0.82 -1.15 -23.73
CA LEU A 253 1.63 -1.26 -22.51
C LEU A 253 0.75 -1.42 -21.27
N PHE A 254 -0.31 -0.62 -21.21
CA PHE A 254 -1.33 -0.64 -20.17
C PHE A 254 -2.15 -1.94 -20.14
N ALA A 255 -2.45 -2.58 -21.28
CA ALA A 255 -3.11 -3.87 -21.32
C ALA A 255 -2.20 -5.04 -20.87
N LEU A 256 -0.89 -4.89 -21.04
CA LEU A 256 0.13 -5.90 -20.73
C LEU A 256 0.42 -6.01 -19.23
N GLN A 257 0.42 -4.89 -18.49
CA GLN A 257 0.64 -4.83 -17.05
C GLN A 257 -0.36 -5.65 -16.18
N PRO A 258 -1.69 -5.53 -16.34
CA PRO A 258 -2.66 -6.37 -15.63
C PRO A 258 -2.60 -7.82 -16.12
N GLY A 259 -2.21 -8.07 -17.37
CA GLY A 259 -1.93 -9.41 -17.90
C GLY A 259 -0.78 -10.09 -17.16
N ILE A 260 0.36 -9.40 -17.02
CA ILE A 260 1.51 -9.87 -16.24
C ILE A 260 1.16 -10.01 -14.75
N GLY A 261 0.48 -9.02 -14.18
CA GLY A 261 0.02 -9.05 -12.79
C GLY A 261 -0.96 -10.20 -12.50
N ALA A 262 -1.88 -10.49 -13.42
CA ALA A 262 -2.79 -11.62 -13.34
C ALA A 262 -2.05 -12.96 -13.51
N VAL A 263 -1.06 -13.05 -14.40
CA VAL A 263 -0.23 -14.25 -14.56
C VAL A 263 0.60 -14.51 -13.30
N ILE A 264 1.23 -13.49 -12.71
CA ILE A 264 1.97 -13.60 -11.45
C ILE A 264 1.03 -13.98 -10.31
N LEU A 265 -0.14 -13.34 -10.21
CA LEU A 265 -1.14 -13.65 -9.18
C LEU A 265 -1.68 -15.08 -9.33
N VAL A 266 -2.00 -15.52 -10.55
CA VAL A 266 -2.45 -16.89 -10.85
C VAL A 266 -1.33 -17.89 -10.58
N PHE A 267 -0.07 -17.56 -10.88
CA PHE A 267 1.09 -18.38 -10.57
C PHE A 267 1.32 -18.49 -9.06
N CYS A 268 1.22 -17.38 -8.30
CA CYS A 268 1.26 -17.38 -6.84
C CYS A 268 0.10 -18.17 -6.23
N LEU A 269 -1.12 -18.01 -6.74
CA LEU A 269 -2.29 -18.78 -6.31
C LEU A 269 -2.17 -20.27 -6.68
N TYR A 270 -1.56 -20.59 -7.81
CA TYR A 270 -1.24 -21.95 -8.23
C TYR A 270 -0.18 -22.59 -7.31
N LEU A 271 0.87 -21.85 -6.93
CA LEU A 271 1.86 -22.29 -5.94
C LEU A 271 1.24 -22.50 -4.55
N LEU A 272 0.26 -21.69 -4.18
CA LEU A 272 -0.50 -21.85 -2.93
C LEU A 272 -1.47 -23.04 -3.00
N ARG A 273 -2.07 -23.32 -4.17
CA ARG A 273 -3.03 -24.41 -4.40
C ARG A 273 -2.38 -25.78 -4.58
N THR A 274 -1.15 -25.82 -5.09
CA THR A 274 -0.38 -27.07 -5.29
C THR A 274 0.39 -27.51 -4.07
N ARG A 275 0.23 -26.86 -2.91
CA ARG A 275 0.74 -27.40 -1.64
C ARG A 275 0.01 -28.71 -1.33
N PRO A 276 0.68 -29.88 -1.38
CA PRO A 276 0.08 -31.09 -0.85
C PRO A 276 -0.23 -30.85 0.63
N ALA A 277 -1.41 -31.28 1.08
CA ALA A 277 -1.73 -31.32 2.49
C ALA A 277 -0.56 -31.98 3.24
N PRO A 278 -0.11 -31.44 4.38
CA PRO A 278 1.02 -32.01 5.09
C PRO A 278 0.65 -33.44 5.51
N ARG A 279 1.18 -34.43 4.79
CA ARG A 279 1.21 -35.82 5.25
C ARG A 279 2.14 -35.85 6.45
N GLY A 280 1.62 -36.38 7.55
CA GLY A 280 2.26 -36.39 8.86
C GLY A 280 3.73 -36.80 8.79
N SER A 281 4.58 -35.85 9.13
CA SER A 281 5.84 -36.07 9.83
C SER A 281 6.27 -34.71 10.37
N ALA A 282 6.46 -34.64 11.68
CA ALA A 282 6.93 -33.46 12.40
C ALA A 282 8.39 -33.19 12.02
N LYS A 283 8.59 -32.62 10.82
CA LYS A 283 9.81 -31.89 10.49
C LYS A 283 9.34 -30.46 10.28
N LYS A 284 9.81 -29.54 11.13
CA LYS A 284 9.64 -28.08 10.95
C LYS A 284 10.16 -27.74 9.55
N SER A 285 9.27 -27.73 8.57
CA SER A 285 9.54 -27.12 7.29
C SER A 285 9.65 -25.65 7.59
N HIS A 286 10.85 -25.08 7.40
CA HIS A 286 11.06 -23.64 7.44
C HIS A 286 10.12 -23.01 6.40
N THR A 287 8.95 -22.62 6.86
CA THR A 287 7.98 -21.87 6.09
C THR A 287 8.60 -20.52 5.82
N ILE A 288 8.71 -20.14 4.55
CA ILE A 288 9.26 -18.87 4.05
C ILE A 288 8.50 -17.63 4.60
N PHE A 289 7.46 -17.85 5.42
CA PHE A 289 6.66 -16.84 6.10
C PHE A 289 6.45 -17.20 7.58
N ASP A 290 7.49 -17.59 8.30
CA ASP A 290 7.44 -17.42 9.76
C ASP A 290 7.36 -15.89 10.00
N GLU A 291 6.33 -15.43 10.69
CA GLU A 291 5.99 -14.00 10.84
C GLU A 291 7.15 -13.14 11.36
N HIS A 292 8.11 -13.78 12.03
CA HIS A 292 9.25 -13.16 12.70
C HIS A 292 10.58 -13.31 11.96
N ILE A 293 10.66 -13.92 10.76
CA ILE A 293 11.95 -14.27 10.11
C ILE A 293 12.91 -13.07 10.03
N LEU A 294 12.43 -11.93 9.53
CA LEU A 294 13.28 -10.76 9.35
C LEU A 294 13.78 -10.22 10.70
N ASP A 295 12.90 -10.22 11.70
CA ASP A 295 13.19 -9.71 13.04
C ASP A 295 14.13 -10.64 13.80
N ASP A 296 13.90 -11.96 13.75
CA ASP A 296 14.76 -12.99 14.34
C ASP A 296 16.18 -12.94 13.75
N VAL A 297 16.30 -12.70 12.44
CA VAL A 297 17.60 -12.57 11.77
C VAL A 297 18.30 -11.28 12.19
N ALA A 298 17.58 -10.16 12.29
CA ALA A 298 18.15 -8.90 12.77
C ALA A 298 18.62 -9.00 14.23
N ILE A 299 17.85 -9.69 15.08
CA ILE A 299 18.14 -9.92 16.50
C ILE A 299 19.36 -10.84 16.69
N SER A 300 19.53 -11.84 15.82
CA SER A 300 20.64 -12.79 15.86
C SER A 300 21.89 -12.33 15.11
N SER A 301 21.81 -11.20 14.38
CA SER A 301 22.93 -10.65 13.63
C SER A 301 24.11 -10.27 14.54
N PRO A 302 25.37 -10.61 14.19
CA PRO A 302 26.55 -10.14 14.90
C PRO A 302 26.66 -8.62 14.96
N LEU A 303 26.08 -7.94 13.96
CA LEU A 303 26.09 -6.49 13.89
C LEU A 303 25.05 -5.85 14.82
N ARG A 304 24.16 -6.59 15.49
CA ARG A 304 23.11 -6.01 16.36
C ARG A 304 23.65 -4.97 17.34
N GLN A 305 24.78 -5.26 17.98
CA GLN A 305 25.40 -4.40 19.01
C GLN A 305 26.13 -3.18 18.44
N VAL A 306 26.30 -3.07 17.13
CA VAL A 306 26.86 -1.88 16.48
C VAL A 306 25.78 -0.82 16.39
N SER A 307 26.13 0.44 16.69
CA SER A 307 25.20 1.57 16.69
C SER A 307 24.31 1.62 15.43
N ALA A 308 22.99 1.68 15.62
CA ALA A 308 22.02 1.77 14.53
C ALA A 308 22.20 3.04 13.68
N TRP A 309 22.64 4.14 14.28
CA TRP A 309 22.96 5.39 13.61
C TRP A 309 24.00 5.23 12.48
N LEU A 310 25.10 4.50 12.74
CA LEU A 310 26.14 4.27 11.73
C LEU A 310 25.61 3.44 10.56
N LYS A 311 24.82 2.40 10.83
CA LYS A 311 24.23 1.55 9.78
C LYS A 311 23.22 2.33 8.94
N LEU A 312 22.41 3.17 9.58
CA LEU A 312 21.44 4.03 8.92
C LEU A 312 22.15 5.05 8.02
N LEU A 313 23.21 5.71 8.50
CA LEU A 313 24.02 6.62 7.69
C LEU A 313 24.68 5.89 6.51
N PHE A 314 25.26 4.72 6.76
CA PHE A 314 25.86 3.86 5.73
C PHE A 314 24.85 3.51 4.63
N CYS A 315 23.65 3.04 4.99
CA CYS A 315 22.62 2.67 4.02
C CYS A 315 22.03 3.87 3.28
N LEU A 316 21.76 4.98 3.98
CA LEU A 316 21.19 6.18 3.35
C LEU A 316 22.17 6.80 2.36
N SER A 317 23.46 6.86 2.71
CA SER A 317 24.49 7.34 1.77
C SER A 317 24.58 6.46 0.52
N ALA A 318 24.54 5.13 0.68
CA ALA A 318 24.53 4.17 -0.43
C ALA A 318 23.31 4.34 -1.34
N ILE A 319 22.11 4.54 -0.76
CA ILE A 319 20.87 4.74 -1.51
C ILE A 319 20.90 6.07 -2.27
N ILE A 320 21.23 7.17 -1.58
CA ILE A 320 21.25 8.51 -2.19
C ILE A 320 22.23 8.52 -3.36
N ILE A 321 23.48 8.09 -3.15
CA ILE A 321 24.49 8.14 -4.18
C ILE A 321 24.19 7.14 -5.31
N GLY A 322 23.74 5.94 -4.96
CA GLY A 322 23.36 4.92 -5.95
C GLY A 322 22.22 5.38 -6.87
N VAL A 323 21.25 6.15 -6.36
CA VAL A 323 20.14 6.67 -7.18
C VAL A 323 20.56 7.88 -8.01
N THR A 324 21.40 8.76 -7.47
CA THR A 324 21.84 9.98 -8.18
C THR A 324 22.84 9.70 -9.30
N TRP A 325 23.50 8.53 -9.30
CA TRP A 325 24.58 8.26 -10.23
C TRP A 325 24.10 8.02 -11.68
N PRO A 326 24.69 8.68 -12.70
CA PRO A 326 24.23 8.58 -14.08
C PRO A 326 24.63 7.25 -14.75
N LEU A 327 25.68 6.58 -14.29
CA LEU A 327 26.17 5.33 -14.87
C LEU A 327 25.76 4.08 -14.05
N PRO A 328 25.76 2.87 -14.65
CA PRO A 328 25.37 1.65 -13.94
C PRO A 328 26.48 1.06 -13.03
N TYR A 329 27.74 1.48 -13.21
CA TYR A 329 28.89 0.86 -12.54
C TYR A 329 28.92 1.10 -11.02
N LEU A 330 28.69 2.34 -10.57
CA LEU A 330 28.70 2.67 -9.14
C LEU A 330 27.54 2.04 -8.37
N PRO A 331 26.28 2.04 -8.85
CA PRO A 331 25.20 1.30 -8.21
C PRO A 331 25.48 -0.20 -8.09
N LEU A 332 26.07 -0.82 -9.12
CA LEU A 332 26.49 -2.23 -9.06
C LEU A 332 27.59 -2.46 -8.01
N PHE A 333 28.56 -1.55 -7.93
CA PHE A 333 29.60 -1.60 -6.89
C PHE A 333 28.99 -1.50 -5.49
N ILE A 334 28.08 -0.56 -5.27
CA ILE A 334 27.33 -0.42 -4.01
C ILE A 334 26.58 -1.71 -3.69
N ALA A 335 25.84 -2.28 -4.65
CA ALA A 335 25.14 -3.54 -4.47
C ALA A 335 26.10 -4.67 -4.04
N ALA A 336 27.25 -4.80 -4.70
CA ALA A 336 28.26 -5.80 -4.36
C ALA A 336 28.81 -5.63 -2.93
N VAL A 337 29.12 -4.40 -2.52
CA VAL A 337 29.59 -4.10 -1.15
C VAL A 337 28.51 -4.44 -0.12
N MET A 338 27.25 -4.07 -0.38
CA MET A 338 26.15 -4.36 0.55
C MET A 338 25.85 -5.86 0.67
N ILE A 339 25.92 -6.61 -0.44
CA ILE A 339 25.81 -8.07 -0.44
C ILE A 339 26.95 -8.69 0.37
N PHE A 340 28.19 -8.24 0.14
CA PHE A 340 29.35 -8.71 0.90
C PHE A 340 29.18 -8.44 2.41
N ALA A 341 28.77 -7.23 2.77
CA ALA A 341 28.53 -6.85 4.15
C ALA A 341 27.41 -7.71 4.79
N ALA A 342 26.33 -7.97 4.07
CA ALA A 342 25.23 -8.81 4.56
C ALA A 342 25.64 -10.29 4.73
N LEU A 343 26.34 -10.88 3.77
CA LEU A 343 26.66 -12.31 3.79
C LEU A 343 27.88 -12.64 4.66
N VAL A 344 28.91 -11.80 4.64
CA VAL A 344 30.19 -12.09 5.31
C VAL A 344 30.25 -11.47 6.70
N ILE A 345 29.92 -10.18 6.81
CA ILE A 345 30.04 -9.45 8.10
C ILE A 345 28.83 -9.76 8.98
N ALA A 346 27.63 -9.60 8.45
CA ALA A 346 26.39 -9.89 9.17
C ALA A 346 26.03 -11.39 9.21
N LYS A 347 26.77 -12.25 8.49
CA LYS A 347 26.60 -13.70 8.46
C LYS A 347 25.17 -14.15 8.12
N VAL A 348 24.47 -13.38 7.28
CA VAL A 348 23.13 -13.74 6.82
C VAL A 348 23.22 -14.97 5.92
N SER A 349 22.30 -15.92 6.10
CA SER A 349 22.28 -17.12 5.25
C SER A 349 22.06 -16.75 3.77
N PRO A 350 22.90 -17.24 2.83
CA PRO A 350 22.78 -16.90 1.41
C PRO A 350 21.45 -17.30 0.79
N ARG A 351 20.84 -18.39 1.29
CA ARG A 351 19.53 -18.88 0.84
C ARG A 351 18.41 -17.89 1.17
N LEU A 352 18.38 -17.36 2.40
CA LEU A 352 17.39 -16.36 2.79
C LEU A 352 17.61 -15.06 2.00
N TYR A 353 18.85 -14.59 1.93
CA TYR A 353 19.17 -13.36 1.21
C TYR A 353 18.79 -13.44 -0.27
N GLY A 354 19.12 -14.54 -0.94
CA GLY A 354 18.73 -14.78 -2.33
C GLY A 354 17.21 -14.84 -2.52
N SER A 355 16.50 -15.53 -1.62
CA SER A 355 15.03 -15.61 -1.67
C SER A 355 14.36 -14.23 -1.48
N LEU A 356 14.91 -13.35 -0.66
CA LEU A 356 14.40 -11.98 -0.50
C LEU A 356 14.68 -11.13 -1.74
N LEU A 357 15.86 -11.29 -2.34
CA LEU A 357 16.25 -10.51 -3.53
C LEU A 357 15.48 -10.94 -4.80
N THR A 358 14.96 -12.17 -4.87
CA THR A 358 14.20 -12.61 -6.05
C THR A 358 12.94 -11.78 -6.32
N ILE A 359 12.21 -11.33 -5.29
CA ILE A 359 10.94 -10.61 -5.49
C ILE A 359 11.18 -9.25 -6.18
N PRO A 360 12.06 -8.37 -5.66
CA PRO A 360 12.36 -7.11 -6.33
C PRO A 360 13.09 -7.31 -7.67
N LEU A 361 13.94 -8.33 -7.80
CA LEU A 361 14.68 -8.57 -9.04
C LEU A 361 13.77 -8.99 -10.19
N VAL A 362 12.78 -9.85 -9.92
CA VAL A 362 11.77 -10.22 -10.94
C VAL A 362 10.96 -8.98 -11.33
N PHE A 363 10.52 -8.18 -10.36
CA PHE A 363 9.78 -6.95 -10.63
C PHE A 363 10.61 -5.94 -11.45
N ALA A 364 11.83 -5.64 -11.02
CA ALA A 364 12.74 -4.75 -11.71
C ALA A 364 13.11 -5.29 -13.10
N GLY A 365 13.31 -6.61 -13.23
CA GLY A 365 13.57 -7.30 -14.50
C GLY A 365 12.42 -7.14 -15.49
N THR A 366 11.17 -7.26 -15.03
CA THR A 366 10.01 -7.00 -15.90
C THR A 366 9.96 -5.55 -16.37
N GLY A 367 10.23 -4.58 -15.49
CA GLY A 367 10.29 -3.16 -15.86
C GLY A 367 11.44 -2.85 -16.84
N ALA A 368 12.61 -3.44 -16.63
CA ALA A 368 13.77 -3.29 -17.51
C ALA A 368 13.55 -3.93 -18.88
N ALA A 369 12.86 -5.08 -18.95
CA ALA A 369 12.48 -5.69 -20.22
C ALA A 369 11.51 -4.80 -21.01
N VAL A 370 10.55 -4.19 -20.31
CA VAL A 370 9.66 -3.19 -20.90
C VAL A 370 10.47 -2.04 -21.48
N ILE A 371 11.38 -1.44 -20.70
CA ILE A 371 12.27 -0.36 -21.18
C ILE A 371 13.05 -0.82 -22.41
N LEU A 372 13.70 -1.99 -22.36
CA LEU A 372 14.58 -2.50 -23.41
C LEU A 372 13.91 -2.59 -24.79
N PHE A 373 12.65 -3.02 -24.85
CA PHE A 373 11.95 -3.28 -26.12
C PHE A 373 11.09 -2.13 -26.62
N ILE A 374 10.70 -1.24 -25.73
CA ILE A 374 9.69 -0.21 -26.01
C ILE A 374 10.34 1.14 -26.17
N THR A 375 11.48 1.35 -25.52
CA THR A 375 12.22 2.59 -25.59
C THR A 375 12.94 2.73 -26.91
N GLY A 376 12.47 3.63 -27.77
CA GLY A 376 13.17 4.03 -28.99
C GLY A 376 14.29 5.05 -28.72
N GLY A 377 15.22 5.20 -29.67
CA GLY A 377 16.28 6.22 -29.66
C GLY A 377 17.69 5.63 -29.66
N GLY A 378 18.65 6.31 -30.29
CA GLY A 378 20.02 5.81 -30.49
C GLY A 378 20.16 4.87 -31.70
N GLU A 379 21.32 4.22 -31.82
CA GLU A 379 21.58 3.27 -32.89
C GLU A 379 20.86 1.94 -32.63
N THR A 380 20.27 1.36 -33.68
CA THR A 380 19.60 0.06 -33.62
C THR A 380 20.63 -1.07 -33.62
N LEU A 381 20.72 -1.80 -32.51
CA LEU A 381 21.64 -2.93 -32.38
C LEU A 381 21.03 -4.21 -32.97
N ILE A 382 19.76 -4.49 -32.63
CA ILE A 382 19.04 -5.69 -33.06
C ILE A 382 17.56 -5.34 -33.30
N GLU A 383 17.07 -5.61 -34.50
CA GLU A 383 15.64 -5.53 -34.85
C GLU A 383 15.07 -6.96 -34.87
N PHE A 384 14.06 -7.23 -34.05
CA PHE A 384 13.45 -8.57 -33.98
C PHE A 384 12.32 -8.72 -34.99
N PHE A 385 11.25 -7.95 -34.80
CA PHE A 385 10.05 -8.00 -35.64
C PHE A 385 9.38 -6.63 -35.67
N ARG A 386 8.91 -6.27 -36.86
CA ARG A 386 8.07 -5.09 -37.08
C ARG A 386 6.63 -5.55 -37.23
N ILE A 387 5.78 -5.24 -36.25
CA ILE A 387 4.34 -5.50 -36.31
C ILE A 387 3.63 -4.14 -36.28
N GLY A 388 3.31 -3.59 -37.46
CA GLY A 388 2.64 -2.29 -37.58
C GLY A 388 3.47 -1.14 -37.00
N THR A 389 2.93 -0.45 -36.00
CA THR A 389 3.58 0.63 -35.23
C THR A 389 4.59 0.12 -34.20
N PHE A 390 4.62 -1.18 -33.90
CA PHE A 390 5.55 -1.76 -32.92
C PHE A 390 6.89 -2.08 -33.57
N HIS A 391 7.90 -1.33 -33.15
CA HIS A 391 9.30 -1.60 -33.43
C HIS A 391 9.92 -2.27 -32.22
N PHE A 392 9.89 -3.62 -32.19
CA PHE A 392 10.65 -4.37 -31.18
C PHE A 392 12.14 -4.34 -31.58
N GLN A 393 12.79 -3.26 -31.18
CA GLN A 393 14.20 -3.00 -31.44
C GLN A 393 14.93 -2.79 -30.12
N ILE A 394 16.14 -3.35 -30.03
CA ILE A 394 17.07 -3.01 -28.96
C ILE A 394 17.96 -1.91 -29.50
N THR A 395 17.90 -0.74 -28.86
CA THR A 395 18.79 0.37 -29.18
C THR A 395 19.86 0.52 -28.11
N THR A 396 20.93 1.25 -28.41
CA THR A 396 21.97 1.56 -27.43
C THR A 396 21.39 2.27 -26.20
N THR A 397 20.53 3.27 -26.42
CA THR A 397 19.87 4.04 -25.36
C THR A 397 18.91 3.19 -24.52
N SER A 398 18.14 2.29 -25.14
CA SER A 398 17.21 1.42 -24.40
C SER A 398 17.94 0.42 -23.51
N LEU A 399 19.07 -0.11 -24.00
CA LEU A 399 19.93 -1.00 -23.24
C LEU A 399 20.59 -0.29 -22.06
N GLU A 400 21.18 0.88 -22.29
CA GLU A 400 21.83 1.69 -21.24
C GLU A 400 20.85 2.05 -20.13
N LEU A 401 19.65 2.52 -20.48
CA LEU A 401 18.61 2.88 -19.52
C LEU A 401 18.09 1.66 -18.74
N ALA A 402 17.85 0.53 -19.42
CA ALA A 402 17.40 -0.69 -18.76
C ALA A 402 18.43 -1.21 -17.75
N VAL A 403 19.72 -1.21 -18.11
CA VAL A 403 20.82 -1.60 -17.21
C VAL A 403 20.97 -0.60 -16.05
N LEU A 404 20.82 0.70 -16.32
CA LEU A 404 20.87 1.74 -15.29
C LEU A 404 19.75 1.56 -14.26
N VAL A 405 18.50 1.36 -14.69
CA VAL A 405 17.36 1.15 -13.78
C VAL A 405 17.53 -0.13 -12.95
N LEU A 406 18.00 -1.22 -13.56
CA LEU A 406 18.31 -2.47 -12.83
C LEU A 406 19.39 -2.27 -11.77
N SER A 407 20.49 -1.63 -12.13
CA SER A 407 21.62 -1.41 -11.22
C SER A 407 21.24 -0.52 -10.03
N ARG A 408 20.51 0.58 -10.26
CA ARG A 408 19.98 1.46 -9.19
C ARG A 408 19.03 0.70 -8.25
N THR A 409 18.14 -0.11 -8.81
CA THR A 409 17.19 -0.91 -8.03
C THR A 409 17.94 -1.96 -7.19
N MET A 410 18.95 -2.63 -7.75
CA MET A 410 19.79 -3.58 -7.01
C MET A 410 20.54 -2.91 -5.86
N ALA A 411 21.15 -1.74 -6.10
CA ALA A 411 21.86 -0.98 -5.07
C ALA A 411 20.95 -0.58 -3.90
N GLY A 412 19.78 -0.03 -4.23
CA GLY A 412 18.77 0.36 -3.24
C GLY A 412 18.26 -0.82 -2.42
N MET A 413 17.90 -1.93 -3.09
CA MET A 413 17.36 -3.12 -2.41
C MET A 413 18.41 -3.82 -1.54
N CYS A 414 19.64 -3.95 -2.00
CA CYS A 414 20.72 -4.53 -1.17
C CYS A 414 21.01 -3.65 0.05
N SER A 415 20.94 -2.33 -0.10
CA SER A 415 21.11 -1.40 1.02
C SER A 415 20.00 -1.52 2.05
N LEU A 416 18.75 -1.59 1.59
CA LEU A 416 17.59 -1.76 2.46
C LEU A 416 17.61 -3.13 3.18
N TYR A 417 17.96 -4.20 2.48
CA TYR A 417 18.06 -5.54 3.08
C TYR A 417 19.20 -5.64 4.08
N PHE A 418 20.34 -5.00 3.84
CA PHE A 418 21.39 -4.91 4.86
C PHE A 418 20.86 -4.26 6.14
N LEU A 419 20.17 -3.12 6.05
CA LEU A 419 19.60 -2.47 7.23
C LEU A 419 18.58 -3.37 7.94
N THR A 420 17.65 -3.94 7.17
CA THR A 420 16.54 -4.76 7.67
C THR A 420 17.01 -6.04 8.35
N LEU A 421 18.08 -6.68 7.84
CA LEU A 421 18.59 -7.95 8.36
C LEU A 421 19.66 -7.80 9.45
N THR A 422 20.08 -6.57 9.76
CA THR A 422 21.14 -6.29 10.75
C THR A 422 20.70 -5.39 11.90
N THR A 423 19.54 -4.75 11.78
CA THR A 423 19.08 -3.72 12.71
C THR A 423 17.63 -3.98 13.09
N PRO A 424 17.36 -4.40 14.35
CA PRO A 424 16.01 -4.51 14.87
C PRO A 424 15.29 -3.16 14.82
N ILE A 425 13.96 -3.19 14.64
CA ILE A 425 13.18 -1.95 14.57
C ILE A 425 13.22 -1.16 15.88
N THR A 426 13.40 -1.84 17.01
CA THR A 426 13.52 -1.23 18.34
C THR A 426 14.67 -0.24 18.39
N SER A 427 15.82 -0.61 17.82
CA SER A 427 16.99 0.26 17.71
C SER A 427 16.75 1.44 16.76
N LEU A 428 15.91 1.27 15.72
CA LEU A 428 15.51 2.37 14.83
C LEU A 428 14.60 3.38 15.54
N PHE A 429 13.72 2.94 16.46
CA PHE A 429 12.92 3.86 17.28
C PHE A 429 13.79 4.74 18.19
N THR A 430 14.86 4.19 18.76
CA THR A 430 15.85 4.97 19.53
C THR A 430 16.55 6.01 18.66
N VAL A 431 16.88 5.67 17.41
CA VAL A 431 17.44 6.62 16.42
C VAL A 431 16.43 7.74 16.13
N LEU A 432 15.16 7.41 15.90
CA LEU A 432 14.10 8.41 15.65
C LEU A 432 13.88 9.35 16.85
N GLN A 433 13.97 8.84 18.08
CA GLN A 433 13.89 9.65 19.29
C GLN A 433 15.08 10.63 19.37
N LYS A 434 16.30 10.16 19.06
CA LYS A 434 17.51 11.01 18.99
C LYS A 434 17.43 12.06 17.87
N MET A 435 16.69 11.79 16.79
CA MET A 435 16.37 12.76 15.74
C MET A 435 15.35 13.83 16.16
N ARG A 436 14.90 13.83 17.43
CA ARG A 436 13.89 14.75 17.97
C ARG A 436 12.52 14.63 17.28
N MET A 437 12.17 13.43 16.80
CA MET A 437 10.79 13.17 16.36
C MET A 437 9.83 13.30 17.56
N PRO A 438 8.58 13.75 17.33
CA PRO A 438 7.59 13.87 18.41
C PRO A 438 7.41 12.53 19.17
N GLN A 439 7.48 12.56 20.50
CA GLN A 439 7.40 11.34 21.33
C GLN A 439 6.14 10.52 21.01
N ALA A 440 4.98 11.18 20.84
CA ALA A 440 3.74 10.51 20.47
C ALA A 440 3.83 9.69 19.18
N PHE A 441 4.65 10.13 18.19
CA PHE A 441 4.87 9.38 16.96
C PHE A 441 5.71 8.12 17.20
N VAL A 442 6.77 8.23 18.01
CA VAL A 442 7.64 7.09 18.37
C VAL A 442 6.84 6.07 19.17
N ASP A 443 6.11 6.53 20.20
CA ASP A 443 5.25 5.70 21.06
C ASP A 443 4.17 4.98 20.27
N LEU A 444 3.50 5.70 19.37
CA LEU A 444 2.49 5.10 18.50
C LEU A 444 3.13 4.09 17.52
N SER A 445 4.30 4.39 16.98
CA SER A 445 5.02 3.47 16.08
C SER A 445 5.42 2.18 16.78
N MET A 446 5.88 2.27 18.03
CA MET A 446 6.20 1.12 18.86
C MET A 446 4.97 0.26 19.15
N LEU A 447 3.86 0.88 19.52
CA LEU A 447 2.60 0.16 19.74
C LEU A 447 2.12 -0.50 18.44
N ILE A 448 2.17 0.21 17.30
CA ILE A 448 1.81 -0.36 15.99
C ILE A 448 2.66 -1.59 15.69
N TYR A 449 3.98 -1.48 15.78
CA TYR A 449 4.88 -2.60 15.53
C TYR A 449 4.60 -3.79 16.46
N ARG A 450 4.47 -3.54 17.77
CA ARG A 450 4.11 -4.59 18.75
C ARG A 450 2.78 -5.25 18.42
N TYR A 451 1.79 -4.47 17.99
CA TYR A 451 0.46 -4.98 17.69
C TYR A 451 0.33 -5.61 16.31
N ILE A 452 1.26 -5.40 15.37
CA ILE A 452 1.26 -6.12 14.08
C ILE A 452 1.33 -7.63 14.32
N PHE A 453 2.26 -8.11 15.13
CA PHE A 453 2.40 -9.57 15.39
C PHE A 453 1.23 -10.14 16.19
N VAL A 454 0.76 -9.40 17.19
CA VAL A 454 -0.47 -9.75 17.92
C VAL A 454 -1.65 -9.88 16.96
N PHE A 455 -1.80 -8.91 16.06
CA PHE A 455 -2.91 -8.84 15.12
C PHE A 455 -2.85 -9.98 14.11
N ILE A 456 -1.66 -10.31 13.59
CA ILE A 456 -1.48 -11.45 12.68
C ILE A 456 -1.79 -12.76 13.41
N GLY A 457 -1.31 -12.95 14.65
CA GLY A 457 -1.63 -14.13 15.46
C GLY A 457 -3.13 -14.33 15.70
N GLU A 458 -3.86 -13.26 16.04
CA GLU A 458 -5.33 -13.29 16.17
C GLU A 458 -6.01 -13.61 14.82
N ALA A 459 -5.54 -13.02 13.72
CA ALA A 459 -6.08 -13.28 12.39
C ALA A 459 -5.90 -14.74 11.97
N ILE A 460 -4.73 -15.33 12.24
CA ILE A 460 -4.43 -16.73 11.93
C ILE A 460 -5.25 -17.67 12.80
N ALA A 461 -5.40 -17.38 14.10
CA ALA A 461 -6.24 -18.18 15.00
C ALA A 461 -7.69 -18.20 14.52
N ILE A 462 -8.25 -17.05 14.13
CA ILE A 462 -9.60 -16.94 13.57
C ILE A 462 -9.69 -17.67 12.23
N HIS A 463 -8.71 -17.49 11.34
CA HIS A 463 -8.68 -18.12 10.02
C HIS A 463 -8.64 -19.64 10.12
N ASN A 464 -7.78 -20.19 10.97
CA ASN A 464 -7.68 -21.64 11.21
C ASN A 464 -9.01 -22.20 11.76
N ALA A 465 -9.65 -21.50 12.71
CA ALA A 465 -10.96 -21.89 13.21
C ALA A 465 -12.04 -21.90 12.11
N GLN A 466 -11.98 -20.95 11.16
CA GLN A 466 -12.89 -20.90 10.01
C GLN A 466 -12.63 -22.02 9.00
N ILE A 467 -11.36 -22.37 8.74
CA ILE A 467 -10.98 -23.53 7.91
C ILE A 467 -11.54 -24.81 8.51
N MET A 468 -11.37 -25.03 9.82
CA MET A 468 -11.90 -26.23 10.50
C MET A 468 -13.43 -26.34 10.44
N ARG A 469 -14.13 -25.21 10.24
CA ARG A 469 -15.60 -25.14 10.07
C ARG A 469 -16.05 -25.17 8.60
N GLY A 470 -15.15 -25.34 7.64
CA GLY A 470 -15.47 -25.37 6.21
C GLY A 470 -15.84 -24.00 5.62
N GLY A 471 -15.38 -22.90 6.24
CA GLY A 471 -15.76 -21.53 5.89
C GLY A 471 -15.34 -21.07 4.49
N TYR A 472 -14.41 -21.76 3.82
CA TYR A 472 -13.81 -21.32 2.56
C TYR A 472 -14.16 -22.21 1.35
N GLY A 473 -15.15 -23.11 1.47
CA GLY A 473 -15.49 -24.06 0.40
C GLY A 473 -16.21 -23.48 -0.83
N THR A 474 -16.81 -22.29 -0.75
CA THR A 474 -17.48 -21.62 -1.89
C THR A 474 -17.21 -20.11 -1.86
N TRP A 475 -17.30 -19.42 -3.01
CA TRP A 475 -17.09 -17.96 -3.09
C TRP A 475 -18.00 -17.16 -2.14
N LYS A 476 -19.26 -17.58 -1.98
CA LYS A 476 -20.19 -16.94 -1.03
C LYS A 476 -19.73 -17.12 0.43
N ASN A 477 -19.30 -18.33 0.78
CA ASN A 477 -18.79 -18.61 2.11
C ASN A 477 -17.45 -17.91 2.35
N TYR A 478 -16.61 -17.77 1.31
CA TYR A 478 -15.37 -17.01 1.36
C TYR A 478 -15.62 -15.56 1.82
N LEU A 479 -16.54 -14.83 1.16
CA LEU A 479 -16.85 -13.44 1.53
C LEU A 479 -17.48 -13.34 2.94
N THR A 480 -18.30 -14.32 3.31
CA THR A 480 -18.91 -14.37 4.65
C THR A 480 -17.88 -14.66 5.74
N SER A 481 -16.96 -15.59 5.50
CA SER A 481 -15.87 -15.93 6.43
C SER A 481 -14.85 -14.79 6.53
N PHE A 482 -14.49 -14.16 5.41
CA PHE A 482 -13.61 -12.99 5.41
C PHE A 482 -14.20 -11.82 6.20
N SER A 483 -15.48 -11.49 5.98
CA SER A 483 -16.15 -10.42 6.76
C SER A 483 -16.25 -10.75 8.25
N MET A 484 -16.52 -12.01 8.61
CA MET A 484 -16.49 -12.47 10.00
C MET A 484 -15.09 -12.32 10.62
N LEU A 485 -14.03 -12.66 9.88
CA LEU A 485 -12.65 -12.51 10.33
C LEU A 485 -12.33 -11.03 10.57
N ALA A 486 -12.56 -10.18 9.57
CA ALA A 486 -12.31 -8.74 9.67
C ALA A 486 -13.06 -8.10 10.85
N SER A 487 -14.30 -8.53 11.09
CA SER A 487 -15.12 -8.00 12.17
C SER A 487 -14.71 -8.49 13.55
N MET A 488 -14.42 -9.79 13.71
CA MET A 488 -13.88 -10.33 14.96
C MET A 488 -12.55 -9.67 15.29
N LEU A 489 -11.70 -9.49 14.28
CA LEU A 489 -10.40 -8.87 14.44
C LEU A 489 -10.52 -7.39 14.84
N PHE A 490 -11.48 -6.66 14.27
CA PHE A 490 -11.82 -5.30 14.72
C PHE A 490 -12.23 -5.28 16.19
N ILE A 491 -13.16 -6.15 16.60
CA ILE A 491 -13.64 -6.24 17.99
C ILE A 491 -12.48 -6.59 18.94
N ARG A 492 -11.67 -7.59 18.59
CA ARG A 492 -10.50 -8.00 19.39
C ARG A 492 -9.48 -6.88 19.53
N THR A 493 -9.21 -6.15 18.45
CA THR A 493 -8.29 -5.01 18.47
C THR A 493 -8.82 -3.88 19.34
N TRP A 494 -10.13 -3.62 19.30
CA TRP A 494 -10.81 -2.64 20.15
C TRP A 494 -10.71 -3.01 21.64
N GLU A 495 -11.12 -4.23 22.01
CA GLU A 495 -11.03 -4.74 23.38
C GLU A 495 -9.60 -4.69 23.92
N LYS A 496 -8.64 -5.05 23.08
CA LYS A 496 -7.22 -4.98 23.43
C LYS A 496 -6.77 -3.54 23.66
N GLY A 497 -7.18 -2.61 22.79
CA GLY A 497 -6.94 -1.17 22.93
C GLY A 497 -7.43 -0.61 24.26
N GLU A 498 -8.67 -0.91 24.64
CA GLU A 498 -9.24 -0.51 25.94
C GLU A 498 -8.44 -1.10 27.11
N ALA A 499 -8.11 -2.39 27.05
CA ALA A 499 -7.33 -3.05 28.09
C ALA A 499 -5.93 -2.42 28.26
N ILE A 500 -5.28 -2.06 27.15
CA ILE A 500 -3.97 -1.38 27.18
C ILE A 500 -4.11 0.00 27.79
N PHE A 501 -5.10 0.78 27.36
CA PHE A 501 -5.35 2.12 27.90
C PHE A 501 -5.53 2.08 29.41
N VAL A 502 -6.41 1.20 29.92
CA VAL A 502 -6.63 1.02 31.37
C VAL A 502 -5.36 0.56 32.07
N SER A 503 -4.59 -0.35 31.47
CA SER A 503 -3.33 -0.84 32.05
C SER A 503 -2.24 0.24 32.11
N MET A 504 -2.19 1.14 31.13
CA MET A 504 -1.24 2.25 31.08
C MET A 504 -1.61 3.31 32.10
N ASP A 505 -2.89 3.67 32.18
CA ASP A 505 -3.42 4.63 33.16
C ASP A 505 -3.21 4.12 34.61
N SER A 506 -3.45 2.82 34.84
CA SER A 506 -3.17 2.18 36.14
C SER A 506 -1.70 2.18 36.53
N ARG A 507 -0.78 2.30 35.56
CA ARG A 507 0.67 2.41 35.78
C ARG A 507 1.15 3.86 35.79
N CYS A 508 0.23 4.83 35.87
CA CYS A 508 0.50 6.26 35.88
C CYS A 508 1.27 6.70 34.62
N TYR A 509 0.82 6.26 33.44
CA TYR A 509 1.42 6.68 32.17
C TYR A 509 1.39 8.20 32.04
N ASP A 510 2.58 8.79 31.92
CA ASP A 510 2.82 10.24 31.89
C ASP A 510 2.94 10.80 30.47
N GLY A 511 2.64 9.99 29.46
CA GLY A 511 2.82 10.36 28.05
C GLY A 511 4.12 9.85 27.44
N TYR A 512 4.98 9.14 28.18
CA TYR A 512 6.26 8.64 27.70
C TYR A 512 6.40 7.12 27.91
N MET A 513 6.58 6.37 26.82
CA MET A 513 7.03 4.97 26.94
C MET A 513 8.56 4.90 26.98
N ALA A 514 9.09 4.44 28.11
CA ALA A 514 10.52 4.18 28.24
C ALA A 514 10.96 3.10 27.26
N LEU A 515 11.91 3.45 26.40
CA LEU A 515 12.57 2.52 25.49
C LEU A 515 13.59 1.68 26.28
N PRO A 516 13.71 0.36 26.01
CA PRO A 516 14.89 -0.37 26.42
C PRO A 516 16.13 0.31 25.82
N GLU A 517 17.12 0.63 26.64
CA GLU A 517 18.40 1.19 26.17
C GLU A 517 19.18 0.12 25.38
N GLU A 518 18.79 -0.11 24.13
CA GLU A 518 19.57 -0.86 23.14
C GLU A 518 20.49 0.09 22.35
N ASP A 519 21.22 0.95 23.07
CA ASP A 519 22.21 1.83 22.45
C ASP A 519 23.44 1.00 22.07
N GLY A 520 23.44 0.51 20.83
CA GLY A 520 24.62 -0.15 20.27
C GLY A 520 25.84 0.76 20.35
N HIS A 521 27.01 0.17 20.64
CA HIS A 521 28.23 0.93 20.84
C HIS A 521 28.80 1.42 19.49
N VAL A 522 29.38 2.62 19.50
CA VAL A 522 30.17 3.14 18.39
C VAL A 522 31.55 2.51 18.47
N THR A 523 31.80 1.47 17.68
CA THR A 523 33.15 0.91 17.56
C THR A 523 33.97 1.75 16.58
N PRO A 524 35.24 2.08 16.91
CA PRO A 524 36.06 2.93 16.04
C PRO A 524 36.27 2.29 14.66
N LEU A 525 36.36 0.96 14.60
CA LEU A 525 36.45 0.21 13.35
C LEU A 525 35.21 0.42 12.46
N ALA A 526 34.00 0.34 13.05
CA ALA A 526 32.77 0.56 12.30
C ALA A 526 32.67 2.01 11.81
N ALA A 527 32.97 2.99 12.67
CA ALA A 527 32.96 4.40 12.29
C ALA A 527 33.94 4.71 11.14
N VAL A 528 35.17 4.19 11.22
CA VAL A 528 36.17 4.35 10.15
C VAL A 528 35.72 3.67 8.86
N SER A 529 35.16 2.46 8.93
CA SER A 529 34.67 1.74 7.74
C SER A 529 33.54 2.50 7.01
N VAL A 530 32.59 3.08 7.76
CA VAL A 530 31.50 3.89 7.21
C VAL A 530 32.04 5.18 6.61
N PHE A 531 32.96 5.86 7.31
CA PHE A 531 33.59 7.08 6.80
C PHE A 531 34.38 6.82 5.51
N LEU A 532 35.21 5.78 5.47
CA LEU A 532 35.98 5.41 4.28
C LEU A 532 35.08 5.03 3.11
N PHE A 533 33.98 4.32 3.36
CA PHE A 533 33.01 3.98 2.32
C PHE A 533 32.33 5.23 1.74
N ILE A 534 31.87 6.14 2.61
CA ILE A 534 31.24 7.39 2.17
C ILE A 534 32.26 8.24 1.39
N ALA A 535 33.49 8.37 1.89
CA ALA A 535 34.55 9.10 1.23
C ALA A 535 34.94 8.49 -0.12
N LEU A 536 34.98 7.15 -0.22
CA LEU A 536 35.26 6.45 -1.47
C LEU A 536 34.18 6.72 -2.52
N ILE A 537 32.90 6.57 -2.15
CA ILE A 537 31.80 6.76 -3.09
C ILE A 537 31.66 8.23 -3.47
N LEU A 538 31.84 9.17 -2.54
CA LEU A 538 31.88 10.61 -2.87
C LEU A 538 33.10 10.98 -3.71
N GLY A 539 34.25 10.34 -3.48
CA GLY A 539 35.44 10.54 -4.30
C GLY A 539 35.22 10.07 -5.74
N LEU A 540 34.61 8.89 -5.91
CA LEU A 540 34.16 8.40 -7.22
C LEU A 540 33.13 9.37 -7.82
N LEU A 541 32.21 9.89 -6.99
CA LEU A 541 31.21 10.89 -7.39
C LEU A 541 31.85 12.11 -8.03
N CYS A 542 32.81 12.70 -7.32
CA CYS A 542 33.52 13.90 -7.76
C CYS A 542 34.44 13.63 -8.96
N ALA A 543 35.11 12.48 -9.00
CA ALA A 543 36.01 12.14 -10.10
C ALA A 543 35.27 12.04 -11.43
N GLU A 544 34.09 11.43 -11.46
CA GLU A 544 33.30 11.32 -12.69
C GLU A 544 32.66 12.66 -13.07
N MET A 545 32.18 13.45 -12.10
CA MET A 545 31.69 14.83 -12.35
C MET A 545 32.77 15.78 -12.89
N LEU A 546 34.05 15.47 -12.66
CA LEU A 546 35.19 16.20 -13.22
C LEU A 546 35.62 15.70 -14.61
N LEU A 547 35.20 14.48 -14.98
CA LEU A 547 35.51 13.85 -16.27
C LEU A 547 34.40 14.07 -17.31
N LEU A 548 33.17 14.33 -16.85
CA LEU A 548 32.02 14.82 -17.63
C LEU A 548 32.11 16.35 -17.80
#